data_AF-A0A7G9W7E4-F1
#
_entry.id   AF-A0A7G9W7E4-F1
#
_cell.length_a   1.000
_cell.length_b   1.000
_cell.length_c   1.000
_cell.angle_alpha   90.00
_cell.angle_beta   90.00
_cell.angle_gamma   90.00
#
_symmetry.space_group_name_H-M   'P 1'
#
loop_
_entity.id
_entity.type
_entity.pdbx_description
1 polymer ?
#
loop_
_entity_poly.entity_id
_entity_poly.type
_entity_poly.pdbx_seq_one_letter_code
_entity_poly.pdbx_strand_id
1 'polypeptide(L)'
;MYLLVLILGIVAGYFLSKITSTISDSISVGKKGFKLSIIIVTALLFVISYLKYGSSLMFLKTTLFMSLLIIISFVDIKHRIIPDKLVLATILWGLVLVFIGDVSPLNAILGMFTGGTLLLLLAMVPNALGGGDVKMMFAVGIFLGVTKTVYAIIFAFMVAAIISTILLLLRLKSRKDHIPFGPFLAIGSLIAYLAV
;
A
#
# COMPACT_ATOMS: atom_id res chain seq x y z
N MET A 1 -5.25 -26.24 -6.01
CA MET A 1 -4.83 -24.92 -6.52
C MET A 1 -4.95 -23.82 -5.45
N TYR A 2 -6.11 -23.61 -4.84
CA TYR A 2 -6.28 -22.64 -3.74
C TYR A 2 -5.37 -22.87 -2.51
N LEU A 3 -5.18 -24.14 -2.12
CA LEU A 3 -4.27 -24.50 -1.02
C LEU A 3 -2.81 -24.09 -1.33
N LEU A 4 -2.38 -24.23 -2.60
CA LEU A 4 -1.04 -23.82 -3.03
C LEU A 4 -0.86 -22.30 -2.96
N VAL A 5 -1.88 -21.54 -3.37
CA VAL A 5 -1.88 -20.07 -3.28
C VAL A 5 -1.86 -19.61 -1.83
N LEU A 6 -2.61 -20.28 -0.96
CA LEU A 6 -2.60 -19.99 0.47
C LEU A 6 -1.22 -20.24 1.08
N ILE A 7 -0.60 -21.39 0.77
CA ILE A 7 0.77 -21.70 1.20
C ILE A 7 1.76 -20.67 0.67
N LEU A 8 1.65 -20.31 -0.61
CA LEU A 8 2.51 -19.29 -1.24
C LEU A 8 2.34 -17.92 -0.56
N GLY A 9 1.11 -17.53 -0.22
CA GLY A 9 0.81 -16.31 0.53
C GLY A 9 1.36 -16.32 1.96
N ILE A 10 1.32 -17.47 2.65
CA ILE A 10 1.93 -17.64 3.98
C ILE A 10 3.45 -17.53 3.90
N VAL A 11 4.08 -18.21 2.92
CA VAL A 11 5.52 -18.17 2.69
C VAL A 11 5.97 -16.75 2.33
N ALA A 12 5.29 -16.11 1.38
CA ALA A 12 5.55 -14.71 1.02
C ALA A 12 5.38 -13.81 2.25
N GLY A 13 4.29 -13.96 3.01
CA GLY A 13 4.05 -13.22 4.24
C GLY A 13 5.15 -13.39 5.28
N TYR A 14 5.72 -14.59 5.41
CA TYR A 14 6.87 -14.83 6.28
C TYR A 14 8.11 -14.04 5.81
N PHE A 15 8.43 -14.07 4.52
CA PHE A 15 9.52 -13.26 3.96
C PHE A 15 9.28 -11.76 4.10
N LEU A 16 8.06 -11.27 3.80
CA LEU A 16 7.69 -9.86 3.98
C LEU A 16 7.81 -9.45 5.45
N SER A 17 7.41 -10.32 6.39
CA SER A 17 7.57 -10.05 7.82
C SER A 17 9.04 -9.93 8.22
N LYS A 18 9.94 -10.70 7.59
CA LYS A 18 11.38 -10.65 7.81
C LYS A 18 12.02 -9.41 7.19
N ILE A 19 11.61 -9.02 5.98
CA ILE A 19 12.05 -7.79 5.32
C ILE A 19 11.59 -6.58 6.15
N THR A 20 10.32 -6.54 6.51
CA THR A 20 9.73 -5.48 7.34
C THR A 20 10.41 -5.43 8.71
N SER A 21 10.70 -6.58 9.33
CA SER A 21 11.44 -6.60 10.58
C SER A 21 12.90 -6.21 10.41
N THR A 22 13.55 -6.45 9.28
CA THR A 22 14.94 -6.01 9.05
C THR A 22 15.01 -4.49 8.90
N ILE A 23 14.07 -3.93 8.13
CA ILE A 23 13.91 -2.48 8.00
C ILE A 23 13.55 -1.87 9.36
N SER A 24 12.65 -2.53 10.10
CA SER A 24 12.25 -2.09 11.43
C SER A 24 13.26 -2.40 12.53
N ASP A 25 14.13 -3.40 12.48
CA ASP A 25 15.04 -3.74 13.58
C ASP A 25 16.19 -2.72 13.67
N SER A 26 16.43 -1.94 12.61
CA SER A 26 17.21 -0.70 12.69
C SER A 26 16.57 0.39 13.57
N ILE A 27 15.29 0.21 13.95
CA ILE A 27 14.46 1.14 14.74
C ILE A 27 13.59 0.30 15.71
N SER A 28 14.16 -0.08 16.86
CA SER A 28 13.64 -1.05 17.85
C SER A 28 12.10 -1.24 17.95
N VAL A 29 11.62 -2.50 18.11
CA VAL A 29 10.46 -2.93 18.97
C VAL A 29 9.81 -4.26 18.51
N GLY A 30 9.34 -5.08 19.48
CA GLY A 30 8.10 -5.88 19.51
C GLY A 30 7.79 -6.88 18.37
N LYS A 31 8.11 -8.17 18.59
CA LYS A 31 8.43 -9.11 17.49
C LYS A 31 7.36 -10.10 17.02
N LYS A 32 6.32 -10.46 17.79
CA LYS A 32 5.48 -11.64 17.46
C LYS A 32 4.11 -11.34 16.84
N GLY A 33 3.28 -10.52 17.48
CA GLY A 33 1.94 -10.18 16.96
C GLY A 33 1.98 -9.46 15.61
N PHE A 34 2.91 -8.51 15.46
CA PHE A 34 3.11 -7.76 14.23
C PHE A 34 3.49 -8.65 13.04
N LYS A 35 4.38 -9.63 13.25
CA LYS A 35 4.76 -10.59 12.21
C LYS A 35 3.58 -11.46 11.79
N LEU A 36 2.77 -11.89 12.75
CA LEU A 36 1.58 -12.70 12.48
C LEU A 36 0.55 -11.93 11.64
N SER A 37 0.30 -10.65 11.96
CA SER A 37 -0.60 -9.79 11.18
C SER A 37 -0.17 -9.67 9.71
N ILE A 38 1.12 -9.48 9.44
CA ILE A 38 1.66 -9.42 8.07
C ILE A 38 1.37 -10.72 7.32
N ILE A 39 1.61 -11.87 7.95
CA ILE A 39 1.39 -13.20 7.32
C ILE A 39 -0.08 -13.38 6.97
N ILE A 40 -0.99 -13.11 7.92
CA ILE A 40 -2.44 -13.29 7.72
C ILE A 40 -2.95 -12.37 6.61
N VAL A 41 -2.58 -11.08 6.66
CA VAL A 41 -3.00 -10.10 5.66
C VAL A 41 -2.47 -10.47 4.27
N THR A 42 -1.20 -10.88 4.16
CA THR A 42 -0.61 -11.29 2.89
C THR A 42 -1.31 -12.52 2.31
N ALA A 43 -1.53 -13.55 3.13
CA ALA A 43 -2.18 -14.77 2.70
C ALA A 43 -3.62 -14.52 2.22
N LEU A 44 -4.40 -13.71 2.95
CA LEU A 44 -5.75 -13.33 2.55
C LEU A 44 -5.76 -12.56 1.23
N LEU A 45 -4.90 -11.55 1.09
CA LEU A 45 -4.84 -10.74 -0.13
C LEU A 45 -4.38 -11.54 -1.35
N PHE A 46 -3.49 -12.53 -1.18
CA PHE A 46 -3.08 -13.44 -2.25
C PHE A 46 -4.25 -14.34 -2.69
N VAL A 47 -5.02 -14.88 -1.75
CA VAL A 47 -6.22 -15.67 -2.07
C VAL A 47 -7.26 -14.81 -2.81
N ILE A 48 -7.53 -13.59 -2.34
CA ILE A 48 -8.46 -12.65 -3.01
C ILE A 48 -7.98 -12.33 -4.43
N SER A 49 -6.68 -12.05 -4.60
CA SER A 49 -6.09 -11.77 -5.92
C SER A 49 -6.24 -12.96 -6.87
N TYR A 50 -6.08 -14.17 -6.34
CA TYR A 50 -6.21 -15.40 -7.10
C TYR A 50 -7.64 -15.68 -7.53
N LEU A 51 -8.61 -15.44 -6.64
CA LEU A 51 -10.04 -15.58 -6.97
C LEU A 51 -10.45 -14.65 -8.11
N LYS A 52 -9.86 -13.44 -8.19
CA LYS A 52 -10.17 -12.47 -9.24
C LYS A 52 -9.45 -12.73 -10.57
N TYR A 53 -8.16 -13.05 -10.52
CA TYR A 53 -7.31 -13.09 -11.71
C TYR A 53 -6.83 -14.50 -12.10
N GLY A 54 -7.12 -15.54 -11.30
CA GLY A 54 -6.65 -16.91 -11.53
C GLY A 54 -5.12 -17.02 -11.57
N SER A 55 -4.60 -17.98 -12.35
CA SER A 55 -3.15 -18.16 -12.56
C SER A 55 -2.58 -17.25 -13.66
N SER A 56 -3.19 -16.08 -13.90
CA SER A 56 -2.75 -15.16 -14.96
C SER A 56 -1.52 -14.36 -14.57
N LEU A 57 -0.89 -13.73 -15.56
CA LEU A 57 0.20 -12.78 -15.34
C LEU A 57 -0.26 -11.57 -14.49
N MET A 58 -1.55 -11.26 -14.52
CA MET A 58 -2.15 -10.21 -13.69
C MET A 58 -2.15 -10.57 -12.19
N PHE A 59 -2.25 -11.86 -11.85
CA PHE A 59 -2.10 -12.31 -10.46
C PHE A 59 -0.71 -12.02 -9.90
N LEU A 60 0.36 -12.30 -10.67
CA LEU A 60 1.73 -12.01 -10.26
C LEU A 60 1.96 -10.50 -10.03
N LYS A 61 1.41 -9.65 -10.91
CA LYS A 61 1.48 -8.19 -10.75
C LYS A 61 0.77 -7.70 -9.51
N THR A 62 -0.45 -8.18 -9.33
CA THR A 62 -1.29 -7.81 -8.21
C THR A 62 -0.58 -8.19 -6.91
N THR A 63 -0.13 -9.44 -6.78
CA THR A 63 0.55 -9.92 -5.57
C THR A 63 1.86 -9.18 -5.26
N LEU A 64 2.66 -8.83 -6.27
CA LEU A 64 3.84 -7.97 -6.08
C LEU A 64 3.45 -6.57 -5.58
N PHE A 65 2.45 -5.95 -6.20
CA PHE A 65 1.93 -4.65 -5.78
C PHE A 65 1.37 -4.67 -4.35
N MET A 66 0.55 -5.67 -3.99
CA MET A 66 0.05 -5.86 -2.62
C MET A 66 1.21 -5.98 -1.64
N SER A 67 2.24 -6.77 -1.97
CA SER A 67 3.36 -7.04 -1.08
C SER A 67 4.14 -5.77 -0.73
N LEU A 68 4.36 -4.89 -1.70
CA LEU A 68 5.01 -3.59 -1.49
C LEU A 68 4.16 -2.68 -0.61
N LEU A 69 2.86 -2.59 -0.87
CA LEU A 69 1.92 -1.81 -0.06
C LEU A 69 1.85 -2.31 1.38
N ILE A 70 1.88 -3.62 1.60
CA ILE A 70 1.92 -4.22 2.94
C ILE A 70 3.18 -3.77 3.67
N ILE A 71 4.37 -3.91 3.07
CA ILE A 71 5.61 -3.48 3.74
C ILE A 71 5.54 -1.99 4.09
N ILE A 72 5.16 -1.13 3.13
CA ILE A 72 5.07 0.32 3.35
C ILE A 72 4.08 0.64 4.48
N SER A 73 2.88 0.04 4.47
CA SER A 73 1.84 0.26 5.49
C SER A 73 2.32 -0.13 6.88
N PHE A 74 2.92 -1.31 7.02
CA PHE A 74 3.36 -1.79 8.33
C PHE A 74 4.56 -0.98 8.85
N VAL A 75 5.47 -0.54 7.98
CA VAL A 75 6.55 0.39 8.36
C VAL A 75 5.96 1.74 8.80
N ASP A 76 4.98 2.28 8.08
CA ASP A 76 4.34 3.56 8.40
C ASP A 76 3.53 3.51 9.71
N ILE A 77 2.79 2.42 9.97
CA ILE A 77 2.08 2.21 11.25
C ILE A 77 3.03 2.34 12.45
N LYS A 78 4.23 1.80 12.31
CA LYS A 78 5.18 1.68 13.42
C LYS A 78 6.07 2.91 13.57
N HIS A 79 6.56 3.44 12.46
CA HIS A 79 7.61 4.46 12.44
C HIS A 79 7.15 5.80 11.87
N ARG A 80 5.96 5.86 11.26
CA ARG A 80 5.42 7.07 10.58
C ARG A 80 6.36 7.62 9.51
N ILE A 81 7.12 6.73 8.88
CA ILE A 81 8.09 7.05 7.85
C ILE A 81 7.88 6.06 6.70
N ILE A 82 7.94 6.57 5.47
CA ILE A 82 7.93 5.77 4.25
C ILE A 82 9.36 5.77 3.67
N PRO A 83 10.09 4.64 3.73
CA PRO A 83 11.48 4.56 3.29
C PRO A 83 11.64 4.80 1.79
N ASP A 84 12.55 5.71 1.41
CA ASP A 84 12.83 6.03 0.00
C ASP A 84 13.26 4.80 -0.81
N LYS A 85 13.97 3.85 -0.20
CA LYS A 85 14.35 2.58 -0.85
C LYS A 85 13.14 1.75 -1.28
N LEU A 86 12.06 1.75 -0.48
CA LEU A 86 10.82 1.03 -0.82
C LEU A 86 10.03 1.76 -1.89
N VAL A 87 10.00 3.09 -1.84
CA VAL A 87 9.38 3.92 -2.90
C VAL A 87 10.10 3.68 -4.23
N LEU A 88 11.43 3.73 -4.24
CA LEU A 88 12.24 3.46 -5.42
C LEU A 88 12.00 2.03 -5.95
N ALA A 89 12.02 1.02 -5.07
CA ALA A 89 11.72 -0.35 -5.46
C ALA A 89 10.32 -0.46 -6.08
N THR A 90 9.33 0.23 -5.53
CA THR A 90 7.97 0.28 -6.06
C THR A 90 7.93 0.92 -7.44
N ILE A 91 8.63 2.03 -7.66
CA ILE A 91 8.74 2.68 -8.98
C ILE A 91 9.38 1.73 -10.00
N LEU A 92 10.53 1.12 -9.66
CA LEU A 92 11.26 0.22 -10.55
C LEU A 92 10.41 -0.98 -10.95
N TRP A 93 9.76 -1.64 -9.97
CA TRP A 93 8.86 -2.74 -10.25
C TRP A 93 7.65 -2.30 -11.06
N GLY A 94 7.06 -1.13 -10.76
CA GLY A 94 5.96 -0.57 -11.53
C GLY A 94 6.34 -0.40 -13.01
N LEU A 95 7.49 0.20 -13.28
CA LEU A 95 7.99 0.41 -14.65
C LEU A 95 8.24 -0.91 -15.39
N VAL A 96 8.84 -1.91 -14.73
CA VAL A 96 9.03 -3.24 -15.33
C VAL A 96 7.68 -3.86 -15.70
N LEU A 97 6.68 -3.72 -14.82
CA LEU A 97 5.37 -4.34 -15.02
C LEU A 97 4.48 -3.60 -16.03
N VAL A 98 4.76 -2.32 -16.33
CA VAL A 98 4.14 -1.55 -17.42
C VAL A 98 4.43 -2.23 -18.77
N PHE A 99 5.66 -2.67 -19.02
CA PHE A 99 6.02 -3.35 -20.28
C PHE A 99 5.36 -4.72 -20.44
N ILE A 100 4.86 -5.28 -19.35
CA ILE A 100 4.29 -6.61 -19.30
C ILE A 100 2.75 -6.51 -19.30
N GLY A 101 2.15 -5.31 -19.33
CA GLY A 101 0.81 -5.08 -18.78
C GLY A 101 -0.19 -4.22 -19.53
N ASP A 102 -1.35 -4.10 -18.88
CA ASP A 102 -2.54 -3.47 -19.41
C ASP A 102 -2.50 -1.94 -19.28
N VAL A 103 -1.67 -1.39 -18.40
CA VAL A 103 -1.51 0.06 -18.24
C VAL A 103 -0.51 0.54 -19.29
N SER A 104 -0.97 1.40 -20.20
CA SER A 104 -0.07 2.00 -21.19
C SER A 104 1.03 2.83 -20.50
N PRO A 105 2.26 2.87 -21.05
CA PRO A 105 3.35 3.62 -20.44
C PRO A 105 3.02 5.08 -20.18
N LEU A 106 2.29 5.71 -21.10
CA LEU A 106 1.82 7.08 -20.96
C LEU A 106 0.84 7.21 -19.79
N ASN A 107 -0.12 6.29 -19.65
CA ASN A 107 -1.08 6.32 -18.55
C ASN A 107 -0.41 6.05 -17.19
N ALA A 108 0.63 5.22 -17.15
CA ALA A 108 1.41 4.97 -15.93
C ALA A 108 2.20 6.22 -15.48
N ILE A 109 2.85 6.92 -16.42
CA ILE A 109 3.55 8.18 -16.15
C ILE A 109 2.56 9.25 -15.69
N LEU A 110 1.44 9.41 -16.40
CA LEU A 110 0.40 10.35 -15.99
C LEU A 110 -0.20 9.97 -14.63
N GLY A 111 -0.38 8.69 -14.33
CA GLY A 111 -0.86 8.21 -13.02
C GLY A 111 0.10 8.56 -11.90
N MET A 112 1.41 8.34 -12.11
CA MET A 112 2.48 8.75 -11.19
C MET A 112 2.39 10.24 -10.85
N PHE A 113 2.32 11.10 -11.88
CA PHE A 113 2.20 12.53 -11.65
C PHE A 113 0.87 12.89 -11.02
N THR A 114 -0.25 12.34 -11.48
CA THR A 114 -1.58 12.61 -10.91
C THR A 114 -1.61 12.35 -9.41
N GLY A 115 -1.15 11.18 -8.97
CA GLY A 115 -1.15 10.81 -7.55
C GLY A 115 -0.21 11.68 -6.73
N GLY A 116 1.03 11.83 -7.21
CA GLY A 116 2.04 12.61 -6.54
C GLY A 116 1.69 14.10 -6.45
N THR A 117 1.22 14.72 -7.54
CA THR A 117 0.87 16.15 -7.55
C THR A 117 -0.37 16.45 -6.72
N LEU A 118 -1.40 15.60 -6.77
CA LEU A 118 -2.60 15.81 -5.95
C LEU A 118 -2.27 15.77 -4.46
N LEU A 119 -1.49 14.78 -4.00
CA LEU A 119 -1.06 14.75 -2.61
C LEU A 119 -0.04 15.85 -2.28
N LEU A 120 0.82 16.25 -3.22
CA LEU A 120 1.75 17.35 -3.01
C LEU A 120 1.01 18.66 -2.76
N LEU A 121 -0.03 18.95 -3.54
CA LEU A 121 -0.88 20.14 -3.35
C LEU A 121 -1.55 20.11 -1.97
N LEU A 122 -2.02 18.95 -1.53
CA LEU A 122 -2.60 18.82 -0.18
C LEU A 122 -1.54 18.92 0.92
N ALA A 123 -0.32 18.45 0.68
CA ALA A 123 0.81 18.56 1.61
C ALA A 123 1.33 20.00 1.78
N MET A 124 0.97 20.93 0.88
CA MET A 124 1.22 22.36 1.07
C MET A 124 0.37 22.95 2.22
N VAL A 125 -0.73 22.29 2.59
CA VAL A 125 -1.51 22.66 3.77
C VAL A 125 -0.74 22.22 5.03
N PRO A 126 -0.44 23.13 5.96
CA PRO A 126 0.33 22.80 7.16
C PRO A 126 -0.29 21.64 7.95
N ASN A 127 0.53 20.64 8.28
CA ASN A 127 0.17 19.45 9.05
C ASN A 127 -0.93 18.56 8.42
N ALA A 128 -1.27 18.73 7.14
CA ALA A 128 -2.29 17.93 6.49
C ALA A 128 -1.79 16.53 6.10
N LEU A 129 -0.62 16.43 5.49
CA LEU A 129 -0.05 15.19 4.94
C LEU A 129 1.47 15.12 5.12
N GLY A 130 1.99 13.90 5.24
CA GLY A 130 3.42 13.66 5.29
C GLY A 130 4.05 13.62 3.89
N GLY A 131 5.28 14.09 3.75
CA GLY A 131 6.02 13.97 2.49
C GLY A 131 6.25 12.51 2.04
N GLY A 132 6.22 11.57 2.98
CA GLY A 132 6.25 10.14 2.66
C GLY A 132 5.02 9.67 1.86
N ASP A 133 3.84 10.16 2.20
CA ASP A 133 2.57 9.80 1.55
C ASP A 133 2.57 10.26 0.09
N VAL A 134 3.10 11.46 -0.16
CA VAL A 134 3.30 12.02 -1.50
C VAL A 134 4.22 11.12 -2.34
N LYS A 135 5.38 10.74 -1.79
CA LYS A 135 6.34 9.86 -2.47
C LYS A 135 5.73 8.48 -2.78
N MET A 136 4.97 7.93 -1.84
CA MET A 136 4.24 6.68 -2.05
C MET A 136 3.26 6.79 -3.22
N MET A 137 2.49 7.88 -3.32
CA MET A 137 1.53 8.04 -4.42
C MET A 137 2.16 8.29 -5.78
N PHE A 138 3.36 8.87 -5.84
CA PHE A 138 4.15 8.85 -7.07
C PHE A 138 4.42 7.40 -7.53
N ALA A 139 4.86 6.53 -6.62
CA ALA A 139 5.15 5.14 -6.97
C ALA A 139 3.90 4.32 -7.29
N VAL A 140 2.85 4.46 -6.49
CA VAL A 140 1.59 3.74 -6.65
C VAL A 140 0.85 4.14 -7.93
N GLY A 141 0.96 5.41 -8.34
CA GLY A 141 0.33 5.92 -9.56
C GLY A 141 0.76 5.18 -10.83
N ILE A 142 1.98 4.62 -10.86
CA ILE A 142 2.48 3.82 -11.99
C ILE A 142 1.65 2.54 -12.18
N PHE A 143 1.24 1.90 -11.09
CA PHE A 143 0.46 0.67 -11.13
C PHE A 143 -1.01 0.89 -11.46
N LEU A 144 -1.54 2.05 -11.07
CA LEU A 144 -2.96 2.37 -11.16
C LEU A 144 -3.34 3.07 -12.46
N GLY A 145 -2.45 3.91 -13.00
CA GLY A 145 -2.79 4.87 -14.04
C GLY A 145 -3.72 5.99 -13.51
N VAL A 146 -3.99 6.99 -14.34
CA VAL A 146 -4.65 8.25 -13.92
C VAL A 146 -5.97 8.01 -13.18
N THR A 147 -6.90 7.30 -13.81
CA THR A 147 -8.26 7.12 -13.29
C THR A 147 -8.26 6.41 -11.95
N LYS A 148 -7.59 5.26 -11.84
CA LYS A 148 -7.58 4.47 -10.60
C LYS A 148 -6.78 5.17 -9.50
N THR A 149 -5.79 5.99 -9.83
CA THR A 149 -5.07 6.80 -8.85
C THR A 149 -5.98 7.82 -8.15
N VAL A 150 -6.87 8.48 -8.90
CA VAL A 150 -7.85 9.40 -8.31
C VAL A 150 -8.81 8.65 -7.39
N TYR A 151 -9.35 7.51 -7.83
CA TYR A 151 -10.20 6.67 -6.99
C TYR A 151 -9.46 6.17 -5.74
N ALA A 152 -8.19 5.81 -5.85
CA ALA A 152 -7.39 5.36 -4.71
C ALA A 152 -7.28 6.44 -3.63
N ILE A 153 -7.04 7.69 -4.02
CA ILE A 153 -6.97 8.82 -3.09
C ILE A 153 -8.34 9.03 -2.43
N ILE A 154 -9.42 9.02 -3.20
CA ILE A 154 -10.79 9.18 -2.66
C ILE A 154 -11.09 8.08 -1.65
N PHE A 155 -10.87 6.82 -2.00
CA PHE A 155 -11.10 5.69 -1.08
C PHE A 155 -10.21 5.77 0.15
N ALA A 156 -8.96 6.21 0.01
CA ALA A 156 -8.07 6.40 1.16
C ALA A 156 -8.63 7.43 2.15
N PHE A 157 -9.08 8.58 1.67
CA PHE A 157 -9.73 9.59 2.52
C PHE A 157 -11.04 9.11 3.14
N MET A 158 -11.87 8.38 2.39
CA MET A 158 -13.11 7.81 2.92
C MET A 158 -12.82 6.82 4.06
N VAL A 159 -11.91 5.87 3.85
CA VAL A 159 -11.52 4.88 4.87
C VAL A 159 -10.89 5.57 6.08
N ALA A 160 -9.99 6.54 5.86
CA ALA A 160 -9.38 7.31 6.93
C ALA A 160 -10.41 8.08 7.75
N ALA A 161 -11.39 8.73 7.09
CA ALA A 161 -12.44 9.49 7.74
C ALA A 161 -13.34 8.58 8.60
N ILE A 162 -13.77 7.44 8.07
CA ILE A 162 -14.61 6.47 8.80
C ILE A 162 -13.85 5.95 10.03
N ILE A 163 -12.64 5.44 9.85
CA ILE A 163 -11.86 4.85 10.94
C ILE A 163 -11.49 5.89 12.00
N SER A 164 -11.05 7.08 11.59
CA SER A 164 -10.69 8.15 12.52
C SER A 164 -11.90 8.64 13.31
N THR A 165 -13.07 8.74 12.68
CA THR A 165 -14.32 9.12 13.36
C THR A 165 -14.71 8.08 14.40
N ILE A 166 -14.66 6.79 14.06
CA ILE A 166 -14.95 5.69 15.00
C ILE A 166 -13.99 5.73 16.19
N LEU A 167 -12.69 5.92 15.96
CA LEU A 167 -11.69 5.99 17.03
C LEU A 167 -11.90 7.17 17.97
N LEU A 168 -12.34 8.32 17.44
CA LEU A 168 -12.69 9.51 18.23
C LEU A 168 -13.97 9.28 19.05
N LEU A 169 -15.00 8.67 18.46
CA LEU A 169 -16.27 8.37 19.14
C LEU A 169 -16.07 7.37 20.29
N LEU A 170 -15.25 6.34 20.07
CA LEU A 170 -14.90 5.35 21.09
C LEU A 170 -13.88 5.88 22.12
N ARG A 171 -13.43 7.13 21.98
CA ARG A 171 -12.39 7.77 22.82
C ARG A 171 -11.09 6.96 22.91
N LEU A 172 -10.81 6.14 21.90
CA LEU A 172 -9.58 5.35 21.79
C LEU A 172 -8.40 6.21 21.30
N LYS A 173 -8.69 7.32 20.63
CA LYS A 173 -7.73 8.36 20.27
C LYS A 173 -8.30 9.76 20.51
N SER A 174 -7.40 10.70 20.73
CA SER A 174 -7.69 12.13 20.82
C SER A 174 -7.46 12.83 19.48
N ARG A 175 -8.02 14.04 19.32
CA ARG A 175 -7.78 14.89 18.13
C ARG A 175 -6.31 15.28 17.93
N LYS A 176 -5.47 15.12 18.96
CA LYS A 176 -4.03 15.43 18.91
C LYS A 176 -3.18 14.25 18.47
N ASP A 177 -3.76 13.04 18.43
CA ASP A 177 -3.01 11.86 18.05
C ASP A 177 -2.83 11.79 16.54
N HIS A 178 -1.58 11.86 16.09
CA HIS A 178 -1.25 11.62 14.69
C HIS A 178 -1.53 10.16 14.31
N ILE A 179 -2.35 9.99 13.27
CA ILE A 179 -2.64 8.69 12.66
C ILE A 179 -1.85 8.60 11.35
N PRO A 180 -0.99 7.58 11.17
CA PRO A 180 -0.26 7.39 9.91
C PRO A 180 -1.25 7.20 8.75
N PHE A 181 -1.05 7.94 7.66
CA PHE A 181 -1.97 7.95 6.51
C PHE A 181 -1.62 6.90 5.45
N GLY A 182 -0.36 6.44 5.41
CA GLY A 182 0.13 5.42 4.47
C GLY A 182 -0.72 4.13 4.42
N PRO A 183 -1.18 3.57 5.55
CA PRO A 183 -2.06 2.40 5.54
C PRO A 183 -3.42 2.66 4.88
N PHE A 184 -3.98 3.86 5.04
CA PHE A 184 -5.24 4.21 4.39
C PHE A 184 -5.03 4.42 2.89
N LEU A 185 -3.90 5.01 2.49
CA LEU A 185 -3.49 5.07 1.08
C LEU A 185 -3.32 3.70 0.46
N ALA A 186 -2.68 2.77 1.17
CA ALA A 186 -2.56 1.40 0.72
C ALA A 186 -3.94 0.76 0.52
N ILE A 187 -4.82 0.82 1.53
CA ILE A 187 -6.18 0.27 1.42
C ILE A 187 -6.95 0.90 0.25
N GLY A 188 -6.93 2.23 0.10
CA GLY A 188 -7.58 2.92 -1.01
C GLY A 188 -7.04 2.48 -2.36
N SER A 189 -5.72 2.31 -2.46
CA SER A 189 -5.04 1.80 -3.67
C SER A 189 -5.44 0.37 -3.99
N LEU A 190 -5.61 -0.48 -2.97
CA LEU A 190 -6.08 -1.85 -3.14
C LEU A 190 -7.53 -1.90 -3.63
N ILE A 191 -8.40 -1.09 -3.04
CA ILE A 191 -9.80 -0.99 -3.46
C ILE A 191 -9.86 -0.51 -4.91
N ALA A 192 -9.15 0.56 -5.27
CA ALA A 192 -9.12 1.06 -6.63
C ALA A 192 -8.55 0.06 -7.64
N TYR A 193 -7.49 -0.66 -7.29
CA TYR A 193 -6.88 -1.67 -8.17
C TYR A 193 -7.81 -2.88 -8.40
N LEU A 194 -8.57 -3.28 -7.37
CA LEU A 194 -9.41 -4.48 -7.39
C LEU A 194 -10.88 -4.22 -7.76
N ALA A 195 -11.41 -3.01 -7.63
CA ALA A 195 -12.83 -2.73 -7.82
C ALA A 195 -13.14 -1.80 -9.01
N VAL A 196 -12.13 -1.10 -9.56
CA VAL A 196 -12.24 -0.20 -10.71
C VAL A 196 -11.47 -0.76 -11.89
#